data_AF-A0A0N1MUY0-F1
#
_entry.id   AF-A0A0N1MUY0-F1
#
_cell.length_a   1.000
_cell.length_b   1.000
_cell.length_c   1.000
_cell.angle_alpha   90.00
_cell.angle_beta   90.00
_cell.angle_gamma   90.00
#
_symmetry.space_group_name_H-M   'P 1'
#
loop_
_entity.id
_entity.type
_entity.pdbx_description
1 polymer ?
#
loop_
_entity_poly.entity_id
_entity_poly.type
_entity_poly.pdbx_seq_one_letter_code
_entity_poly.pdbx_strand_id
1 'polypeptide(L)'
;MEPVTIALALAKLTGLDTKIGKWIGGDNGAKVASKIVDITQTLTNTASPDEALNSLKSSESLKNELRTTLLNREKELDDLAFKNTQSARNMQIKALNQDDKFSKRFIYYYAWFWSFSTVIYIGCITFLTIPETATRFADTILGFILGTVVASILNFFFGNSRDNSRRNEIQDIQQSLKEH
;
A
#
# COMPACT_ATOMS: atom_id res chain seq x y z
N MET A 1 10.24 -18.67 -14.25
CA MET A 1 9.37 -18.54 -13.05
C MET A 1 8.48 -17.29 -13.14
N GLU A 2 7.47 -17.12 -12.27
CA GLU A 2 6.69 -15.86 -12.24
C GLU A 2 7.59 -14.66 -11.85
N PRO A 3 7.45 -13.48 -12.48
CA PRO A 3 8.32 -12.32 -12.25
C PRO A 3 8.41 -11.88 -10.79
N VAL A 4 7.31 -11.99 -10.05
CA VAL A 4 7.22 -11.66 -8.61
C VAL A 4 8.14 -12.56 -7.78
N THR A 5 8.13 -13.87 -8.04
CA THR A 5 8.96 -14.85 -7.34
C THR A 5 10.44 -14.62 -7.61
N ILE A 6 10.81 -14.28 -8.85
CA ILE A 6 12.20 -13.98 -9.22
C ILE A 6 12.65 -12.68 -8.56
N ALA A 7 11.83 -11.62 -8.60
CA ALA A 7 12.15 -10.36 -7.97
C ALA A 7 12.30 -10.48 -6.43
N LEU A 8 11.51 -11.32 -5.77
CA LEU A 8 11.68 -11.66 -4.35
C LEU A 8 13.00 -12.42 -4.09
N ALA A 9 13.39 -13.34 -4.97
CA ALA A 9 14.68 -14.03 -4.86
C ALA A 9 15.85 -13.06 -5.03
N LEU A 10 15.76 -12.13 -5.99
CA LEU A 10 16.74 -11.05 -6.19
C LEU A 10 16.81 -10.11 -4.99
N ALA A 11 15.68 -9.85 -4.33
CA ALA A 11 15.63 -9.02 -3.14
C ALA A 11 16.44 -9.60 -1.99
N LYS A 12 16.30 -10.91 -1.75
CA LYS A 12 17.11 -11.63 -0.76
C LYS A 12 18.61 -11.64 -1.09
N LEU A 13 18.96 -11.72 -2.38
CA LEU A 13 20.37 -11.71 -2.81
C LEU A 13 21.03 -10.34 -2.70
N THR A 14 20.26 -9.26 -2.83
CA THR A 14 20.76 -7.87 -2.79
C THR A 14 20.62 -7.21 -1.42
N GLY A 15 19.96 -7.87 -0.45
CA GLY A 15 19.63 -7.30 0.86
C GLY A 15 18.66 -6.12 0.76
N LEU A 16 17.76 -6.15 -0.22
CA LEU A 16 16.73 -5.13 -0.47
C LEU A 16 15.31 -5.69 -0.29
N ASP A 17 15.17 -6.77 0.47
CA ASP A 17 13.93 -7.48 0.79
C ASP A 17 12.79 -6.55 1.23
N THR A 18 13.06 -5.57 2.10
CA THR A 18 12.06 -4.60 2.55
C THR A 18 11.62 -3.65 1.42
N LYS A 19 12.56 -3.05 0.69
CA LYS A 19 12.26 -2.08 -0.39
C LYS A 19 11.56 -2.75 -1.58
N ILE A 20 12.10 -3.86 -2.07
CA ILE A 20 11.52 -4.58 -3.20
C ILE A 20 10.17 -5.19 -2.81
N GLY A 21 10.05 -5.73 -1.59
CA GLY A 21 8.76 -6.19 -1.06
C GLY A 21 7.71 -5.08 -1.03
N LYS A 22 8.09 -3.86 -0.63
CA LYS A 22 7.21 -2.69 -0.65
C LYS A 22 6.78 -2.29 -2.06
N TRP A 23 7.68 -2.27 -3.04
CA TRP A 23 7.33 -1.91 -4.41
C TRP A 23 6.45 -2.96 -5.09
N ILE A 24 6.73 -4.26 -4.87
CA ILE A 24 5.91 -5.36 -5.39
C ILE A 24 4.57 -5.46 -4.65
N GLY A 25 4.50 -5.03 -3.39
CA GLY A 25 3.24 -4.93 -2.64
C GLY A 25 2.35 -3.75 -3.05
N GLY A 26 2.81 -2.89 -3.97
CA GLY A 26 2.04 -1.76 -4.51
C GLY A 26 0.99 -2.18 -5.54
N ASP A 27 0.16 -1.21 -5.97
CA ASP A 27 -0.97 -1.41 -6.89
C ASP A 27 -0.55 -2.03 -8.24
N ASN A 28 0.72 -1.81 -8.66
CA ASN A 28 1.29 -2.33 -9.90
C ASN A 28 2.42 -3.35 -9.66
N GLY A 29 2.34 -4.13 -8.57
CA GLY A 29 3.38 -5.04 -8.12
C GLY A 29 3.99 -5.96 -9.19
N ALA A 30 3.14 -6.57 -10.04
CA ALA A 30 3.59 -7.45 -11.11
C ALA A 30 4.43 -6.71 -12.20
N LYS A 31 4.09 -5.45 -12.49
CA LYS A 31 4.84 -4.63 -13.46
C LYS A 31 6.18 -4.20 -12.88
N VAL A 32 6.21 -3.83 -11.60
CA VAL A 32 7.46 -3.52 -10.88
C VAL A 32 8.37 -4.75 -10.86
N ALA A 33 7.83 -5.93 -10.51
CA ALA A 33 8.59 -7.17 -10.49
C ALA A 33 9.19 -7.49 -11.86
N SER A 34 8.41 -7.33 -12.94
CA SER A 34 8.90 -7.51 -14.31
C SER A 34 10.03 -6.55 -14.63
N LYS A 35 9.90 -5.26 -14.28
CA LYS A 35 10.94 -4.25 -14.49
C LYS A 35 12.25 -4.56 -13.73
N ILE A 36 12.15 -5.08 -12.51
CA ILE A 36 13.32 -5.51 -11.72
C ILE A 36 14.03 -6.69 -12.40
N VAL A 37 13.26 -7.63 -12.94
CA VAL A 37 13.79 -8.76 -13.72
C VAL A 37 14.46 -8.26 -15.01
N ASP A 38 13.85 -7.32 -15.74
CA ASP A 38 14.43 -6.74 -16.95
C ASP A 38 15.77 -6.02 -16.69
N ILE A 39 15.85 -5.25 -15.60
CA ILE A 39 17.09 -4.59 -15.16
C ILE A 39 18.18 -5.65 -14.89
N THR A 40 17.79 -6.73 -14.23
CA THR A 40 18.69 -7.84 -13.88
C THR A 40 19.19 -8.58 -15.12
N GLN A 41 18.33 -8.84 -16.10
CA GLN A 41 18.69 -9.43 -17.38
C GLN A 41 19.63 -8.53 -18.18
N THR A 42 19.38 -7.22 -18.15
CA THR A 42 20.25 -6.22 -18.81
C THR A 42 21.64 -6.19 -18.18
N LEU A 43 21.74 -6.21 -16.85
CA LEU A 43 23.02 -6.21 -16.12
C LEU A 43 23.81 -7.49 -16.33
N THR A 44 23.14 -8.64 -16.39
CA THR A 44 23.79 -9.95 -16.57
C THR A 44 23.99 -10.32 -18.04
N ASN A 45 23.45 -9.53 -18.97
CA ASN A 45 23.39 -9.81 -20.40
C ASN A 45 22.83 -11.21 -20.72
N THR A 46 21.75 -11.60 -20.02
CA THR A 46 21.10 -12.90 -20.18
C THR A 46 19.66 -12.73 -20.67
N ALA A 47 19.22 -13.63 -21.56
CA ALA A 47 17.85 -13.60 -22.09
C ALA A 47 16.83 -14.27 -21.15
N SER A 48 17.28 -15.15 -20.24
CA SER A 48 16.42 -15.86 -19.32
C SER A 48 16.47 -15.26 -17.91
N PRO A 49 15.31 -14.96 -17.28
CA PRO A 49 15.25 -14.50 -15.90
C PRO A 49 15.90 -15.44 -14.88
N ASP A 50 15.84 -16.75 -15.16
CA ASP A 50 16.37 -17.79 -14.28
C ASP A 50 17.91 -17.89 -14.41
N GLU A 51 18.46 -17.63 -15.60
CA GLU A 51 19.90 -17.53 -15.83
C GLU A 51 20.49 -16.27 -15.18
N ALA A 52 19.79 -15.14 -15.30
CA ALA A 52 20.17 -13.88 -14.67
C ALA A 52 20.33 -14.05 -13.14
N LEU A 53 19.37 -14.72 -12.51
CA LEU A 53 19.40 -15.02 -11.07
C LEU A 53 20.61 -15.88 -10.70
N ASN A 54 20.97 -16.85 -11.53
CA ASN A 54 22.11 -17.74 -11.25
C ASN A 54 23.45 -17.02 -11.41
N SER A 55 23.61 -16.16 -12.43
CA SER A 55 24.80 -15.31 -12.57
C SER A 55 25.00 -14.39 -11.36
N LEU A 56 23.90 -13.87 -10.81
CA LEU A 56 23.93 -13.07 -9.59
C LEU A 56 24.29 -13.86 -8.33
N LYS A 57 23.90 -15.13 -8.21
CA LYS A 57 24.34 -15.98 -7.08
C LYS A 57 25.86 -16.18 -7.08
N SER A 58 26.44 -16.35 -8.27
CA SER A 58 27.85 -16.68 -8.46
C SER A 58 28.80 -15.48 -8.39
N SER A 59 28.31 -14.24 -8.44
CA SER A 59 29.15 -13.04 -8.50
C SER A 59 28.70 -11.97 -7.51
N GLU A 60 29.54 -11.69 -6.51
CA GLU A 60 29.27 -10.67 -5.49
C GLU A 60 29.26 -9.24 -6.07
N SER A 61 30.08 -8.99 -7.10
CA SER A 61 30.11 -7.70 -7.82
C SER A 61 28.76 -7.38 -8.48
N LEU A 62 28.15 -8.35 -9.16
CA LEU A 62 26.87 -8.20 -9.83
C LEU A 62 25.72 -7.94 -8.83
N LYS A 63 25.78 -8.54 -7.62
CA LYS A 63 24.81 -8.25 -6.55
C LYS A 63 24.89 -6.80 -6.11
N ASN A 64 26.10 -6.28 -5.89
CA ASN A 64 26.32 -4.90 -5.49
C ASN A 64 25.93 -3.92 -6.60
N GLU A 65 26.22 -4.24 -7.86
CA GLU A 65 25.83 -3.43 -9.00
C GLU A 65 24.31 -3.39 -9.20
N LEU A 66 23.64 -4.54 -9.08
CA LEU A 66 22.18 -4.60 -9.10
C LEU A 66 21.58 -3.79 -7.94
N ARG A 67 22.12 -3.95 -6.72
CA ARG A 67 21.69 -3.18 -5.54
C ARG A 67 21.78 -1.68 -5.81
N THR A 68 22.93 -1.19 -6.28
CA THR A 68 23.14 0.23 -6.61
C THR A 68 22.22 0.69 -7.73
N THR A 69 22.00 -0.13 -8.77
CA THR A 69 21.11 0.20 -9.88
C THR A 69 19.66 0.35 -9.43
N LEU A 70 19.18 -0.55 -8.57
CA LEU A 70 17.84 -0.49 -8.00
C LEU A 70 17.66 0.71 -7.08
N LEU A 71 18.67 1.06 -6.29
CA LEU A 71 18.67 2.28 -5.46
C LEU A 71 18.67 3.55 -6.32
N ASN A 72 19.46 3.60 -7.40
CA ASN A 72 19.50 4.74 -8.31
C ASN A 72 18.16 4.91 -9.08
N ARG A 73 17.41 3.83 -9.27
CA ARG A 73 16.08 3.83 -9.90
C ARG A 73 14.93 3.76 -8.90
N GLU A 74 15.20 3.95 -7.61
CA GLU A 74 14.19 3.85 -6.54
C GLU A 74 12.97 4.71 -6.84
N LYS A 75 13.16 5.96 -7.24
CA LYS A 75 12.05 6.87 -7.57
C LYS A 75 11.18 6.36 -8.73
N GLU A 76 11.80 5.82 -9.78
CA GLU A 76 11.08 5.25 -10.92
C GLU A 76 10.24 4.04 -10.49
N LEU A 77 10.82 3.15 -9.67
CA LEU A 77 10.16 1.95 -9.17
C LEU A 77 9.03 2.28 -8.19
N ASP A 78 9.22 3.29 -7.34
CA ASP A 78 8.21 3.77 -6.38
C ASP A 78 7.04 4.44 -7.11
N ASP A 79 7.31 5.31 -8.09
CA ASP A 79 6.28 5.92 -8.92
C ASP A 79 5.51 4.87 -9.72
N LEU A 80 6.19 3.86 -10.26
CA LEU A 80 5.56 2.75 -10.96
C LEU A 80 4.65 1.93 -10.02
N ALA A 81 5.14 1.63 -8.82
CA ALA A 81 4.42 0.85 -7.79
C ALA A 81 3.12 1.53 -7.33
N PHE A 82 3.15 2.87 -7.16
CA PHE A 82 2.07 3.63 -6.51
C PHE A 82 1.35 4.63 -7.42
N LYS A 83 1.52 4.54 -8.74
CA LYS A 83 0.92 5.47 -9.72
C LYS A 83 -0.61 5.61 -9.56
N ASN A 84 -1.31 4.53 -9.22
CA ASN A 84 -2.77 4.53 -9.09
C ASN A 84 -3.22 5.25 -7.80
N THR A 85 -2.60 4.96 -6.66
CA THR A 85 -2.84 5.65 -5.38
C THR A 85 -2.42 7.13 -5.40
N GLN A 86 -1.38 7.50 -6.17
CA GLN A 86 -1.07 8.91 -6.44
C GLN A 86 -2.20 9.63 -7.18
N SER A 87 -2.91 8.97 -8.10
CA SER A 87 -4.04 9.58 -8.82
C SER A 87 -5.20 9.95 -7.89
N ALA A 88 -5.49 9.13 -6.86
CA ALA A 88 -6.54 9.40 -5.89
C ALA A 88 -6.20 10.61 -5.00
N ARG A 89 -4.94 10.74 -4.58
CA ARG A 89 -4.45 11.93 -3.86
C ARG A 89 -4.44 13.17 -4.75
N ASN A 90 -4.02 13.04 -5.99
CA ASN A 90 -4.04 14.13 -6.97
C ASN A 90 -5.47 14.56 -7.31
N MET A 91 -6.44 13.65 -7.33
CA MET A 91 -7.86 13.96 -7.47
C MET A 91 -8.35 14.80 -6.28
N GLN A 92 -7.99 14.44 -5.04
CA GLN A 92 -8.32 15.27 -3.87
C GLN A 92 -7.68 16.66 -3.94
N ILE A 93 -6.39 16.75 -4.29
CA ILE A 93 -5.67 18.03 -4.39
C ILE A 93 -6.30 18.92 -5.48
N LYS A 94 -6.58 18.36 -6.66
CA LYS A 94 -7.26 19.08 -7.76
C LYS A 94 -8.69 19.47 -7.36
N ALA A 95 -9.40 18.59 -6.66
CA ALA A 95 -10.75 18.87 -6.18
C ALA A 95 -10.78 19.94 -5.08
N LEU A 96 -9.70 20.13 -4.32
CA LEU A 96 -9.56 21.18 -3.32
C LEU A 96 -9.13 22.52 -3.94
N ASN A 97 -8.45 22.50 -5.08
CA ASN A 97 -7.97 23.70 -5.79
C ASN A 97 -8.96 24.28 -6.81
N GLN A 98 -10.02 23.57 -7.20
CA GLN A 98 -11.07 24.10 -8.09
C GLN A 98 -11.93 25.17 -7.41
N ASP A 99 -12.55 26.10 -8.12
CA ASP A 99 -13.38 27.15 -7.51
C ASP A 99 -14.77 26.69 -7.07
N ASP A 100 -15.20 25.50 -7.51
CA ASP A 100 -16.50 24.95 -7.14
C ASP A 100 -16.53 24.51 -5.65
N LYS A 101 -17.33 25.24 -4.87
CA LYS A 101 -17.55 24.98 -3.43
C LYS A 101 -18.37 23.70 -3.19
N PHE A 102 -19.18 23.26 -4.16
CA PHE A 102 -20.02 22.07 -4.01
C PHE A 102 -19.17 20.80 -3.96
N SER A 103 -18.28 20.60 -4.95
CA SER A 103 -17.40 19.42 -4.99
C SER A 103 -16.46 19.32 -3.79
N LYS A 104 -15.94 20.45 -3.27
CA LYS A 104 -15.13 20.46 -2.03
C LYS A 104 -15.91 19.97 -0.82
N ARG A 105 -17.19 20.33 -0.77
CA ARG A 105 -18.06 20.03 0.38
C ARG A 105 -18.81 18.71 0.24
N PHE A 106 -18.84 18.12 -0.95
CA PHE A 106 -19.51 16.86 -1.23
C PHE A 106 -19.09 15.75 -0.27
N ILE A 107 -17.79 15.63 0.04
CA ILE A 107 -17.31 14.60 0.98
C ILE A 107 -17.91 14.78 2.38
N TYR A 108 -18.08 16.02 2.84
CA TYR A 108 -18.71 16.33 4.12
C TYR A 108 -20.21 16.07 4.08
N TYR A 109 -20.90 16.40 2.98
CA TYR A 109 -22.31 16.09 2.80
C TYR A 109 -22.57 14.58 2.74
N TYR A 110 -21.72 13.84 2.03
CA TYR A 110 -21.77 12.39 1.94
C TYR A 110 -21.54 11.75 3.32
N ALA A 111 -20.52 12.21 4.05
CA ALA A 111 -20.24 11.75 5.40
C ALA A 111 -21.41 12.07 6.35
N TRP A 112 -21.98 13.27 6.27
CA TRP A 112 -23.14 13.68 7.07
C TRP A 112 -24.38 12.82 6.78
N PHE A 113 -24.68 12.59 5.50
CA PHE A 113 -25.81 11.77 5.08
C PHE A 113 -25.72 10.37 5.70
N TRP A 114 -24.59 9.69 5.53
CA TRP A 114 -24.43 8.34 6.07
C TRP A 114 -24.38 8.32 7.60
N SER A 115 -23.73 9.28 8.23
CA SER A 115 -23.69 9.38 9.71
C SER A 115 -25.10 9.57 10.28
N PHE A 116 -25.89 10.45 9.68
CA PHE A 116 -27.26 10.70 10.09
C PHE A 116 -28.18 9.51 9.82
N SER A 117 -28.08 8.88 8.64
CA SER A 117 -28.82 7.65 8.33
C SER A 117 -28.49 6.52 9.31
N THR A 118 -27.23 6.36 9.72
CA THR A 118 -26.84 5.36 10.73
C THR A 118 -27.42 5.68 12.10
N VAL A 119 -27.37 6.94 12.55
CA VAL A 119 -27.96 7.35 13.83
C VAL A 119 -29.47 7.14 13.84
N ILE A 120 -30.17 7.50 12.75
CA ILE A 120 -31.60 7.24 12.61
C ILE A 120 -31.88 5.74 12.67
N TYR A 121 -31.14 4.93 11.92
CA TYR A 121 -31.34 3.48 11.88
C TYR A 121 -31.17 2.85 13.28
N ILE A 122 -30.10 3.21 13.99
CA ILE A 122 -29.86 2.75 15.37
C ILE A 122 -30.98 3.21 16.29
N GLY A 123 -31.42 4.46 16.18
CA GLY A 123 -32.56 4.99 16.94
C GLY A 123 -33.85 4.21 16.68
N CYS A 124 -34.17 3.92 15.42
CA CYS A 124 -35.36 3.15 15.04
C CYS A 124 -35.34 1.74 15.63
N ILE A 125 -34.24 0.99 15.51
CA ILE A 125 -34.17 -0.37 16.04
C ILE A 125 -34.11 -0.41 17.58
N THR A 126 -33.69 0.69 18.22
CA THR A 126 -33.56 0.77 19.69
C THR A 126 -34.88 1.16 20.36
N PHE A 127 -35.63 2.09 19.77
CA PHE A 127 -36.81 2.68 20.41
C PHE A 127 -38.14 2.28 19.79
N LEU A 128 -38.18 1.75 18.56
CA LEU A 128 -39.40 1.31 17.91
C LEU A 128 -39.57 -0.19 18.03
N THR A 129 -40.83 -0.65 18.03
CA THR A 129 -41.17 -2.07 18.02
C THR A 129 -40.85 -2.66 16.65
N ILE A 130 -39.90 -3.59 16.60
CA ILE A 130 -39.51 -4.26 15.36
C ILE A 130 -40.42 -5.47 15.15
N PRO A 131 -40.97 -5.68 13.94
CA PRO A 131 -41.69 -6.91 13.64
C PRO A 131 -40.77 -8.12 13.75
N GLU A 132 -41.28 -9.24 14.26
CA GLU A 132 -40.51 -10.44 14.58
C GLU A 132 -39.73 -11.01 13.37
N THR A 133 -40.29 -10.85 12.16
CA THR A 133 -39.63 -11.24 10.91
C THR A 133 -38.39 -10.40 10.58
N ALA A 134 -38.30 -9.18 11.12
CA ALA A 134 -37.22 -8.24 10.86
C ALA A 134 -36.13 -8.21 11.95
N THR A 135 -36.39 -8.80 13.13
CA THR A 135 -35.46 -8.78 14.27
C THR A 135 -34.07 -9.31 13.90
N ARG A 136 -33.99 -10.42 13.16
CA ARG A 136 -32.70 -10.99 12.73
C ARG A 136 -31.91 -10.05 11.81
N PHE A 137 -32.57 -9.28 10.97
CA PHE A 137 -31.91 -8.29 10.12
C PHE A 137 -31.40 -7.12 10.96
N ALA A 138 -32.18 -6.66 11.95
CA ALA A 138 -31.78 -5.62 12.87
C ALA A 138 -30.50 -6.00 13.64
N ASP A 139 -30.47 -7.19 14.24
CA ASP A 139 -29.32 -7.69 15.00
C ASP A 139 -28.06 -7.84 14.13
N THR A 140 -28.21 -8.36 12.91
CA THR A 140 -27.09 -8.54 11.98
C THR A 140 -26.49 -7.19 11.57
N ILE A 141 -27.34 -6.23 11.22
CA ILE A 141 -26.89 -4.89 10.80
C ILE A 141 -26.26 -4.14 11.98
N LEU A 142 -26.86 -4.22 13.17
CA LEU A 142 -26.31 -3.60 14.37
C LEU A 142 -24.93 -4.18 14.74
N GLY A 143 -24.81 -5.51 14.72
CA GLY A 143 -23.54 -6.20 14.96
C GLY A 143 -22.47 -5.84 13.93
N PHE A 144 -22.84 -5.76 12.64
CA PHE A 144 -21.93 -5.34 11.58
C PHE A 144 -21.45 -3.88 11.77
N ILE A 145 -22.35 -2.96 12.08
CA ILE A 145 -22.00 -1.53 12.29
C ILE A 145 -21.08 -1.40 13.50
N LEU A 146 -21.42 -2.02 14.64
CA LEU A 146 -20.57 -1.98 15.83
C LEU A 146 -19.19 -2.59 15.55
N GLY A 147 -19.16 -3.78 14.94
CA GLY A 147 -17.91 -4.47 14.61
C GLY A 147 -17.01 -3.65 13.67
N THR A 148 -17.57 -3.10 12.59
CA THR A 148 -16.80 -2.36 11.59
C THR A 148 -16.40 -0.96 12.05
N VAL A 149 -17.28 -0.21 12.71
CA VAL A 149 -17.00 1.15 13.18
C VAL A 149 -16.00 1.12 14.32
N VAL A 150 -16.20 0.26 15.32
CA VAL A 150 -15.26 0.13 16.45
C VAL A 150 -13.91 -0.36 15.93
N ALA A 151 -13.86 -1.38 15.06
CA ALA A 151 -12.61 -1.81 14.47
C ALA A 151 -11.93 -0.70 13.65
N SER A 152 -12.67 0.10 12.90
CA SER A 152 -12.12 1.22 12.12
C SER A 152 -11.55 2.32 13.01
N ILE A 153 -12.24 2.66 14.11
CA ILE A 153 -11.74 3.62 15.11
C ILE A 153 -10.49 3.08 15.79
N LEU A 154 -10.51 1.81 16.23
CA LEU A 154 -9.36 1.18 16.85
C LEU A 154 -8.17 1.10 15.87
N ASN A 155 -8.39 0.77 14.59
CA ASN A 155 -7.33 0.81 13.58
C ASN A 155 -6.80 2.24 13.36
N PHE A 156 -7.67 3.25 13.32
CA PHE A 156 -7.25 4.64 13.17
C PHE A 156 -6.38 5.12 14.35
N PHE A 157 -6.77 4.81 15.59
CA PHE A 157 -6.07 5.28 16.80
C PHE A 157 -4.88 4.39 17.20
N PHE A 158 -4.97 3.08 16.98
CA PHE A 158 -4.00 2.10 17.47
C PHE A 158 -3.19 1.41 16.38
N GLY A 159 -3.45 1.64 15.08
CA GLY A 159 -2.65 0.94 14.09
C GLY A 159 -2.87 1.29 12.62
N ASN A 160 -2.05 2.22 12.13
CA ASN A 160 -1.26 1.96 10.94
C ASN A 160 0.20 1.73 11.37
N SER A 161 0.62 0.47 11.50
CA SER A 161 2.04 0.07 11.68
C SER A 161 3.01 0.63 10.61
N ARG A 162 2.47 1.28 9.58
CA ARG A 162 3.18 2.04 8.54
C ARG A 162 3.96 3.25 9.05
N ASP A 163 3.63 3.79 10.22
CA ASP A 163 4.35 4.95 10.77
C ASP A 163 5.57 4.53 11.61
N ASN A 164 5.47 3.41 12.32
CA ASN A 164 6.62 2.83 13.05
C ASN A 164 7.70 2.28 12.11
N SER A 165 7.32 1.59 11.03
CA SER A 165 8.30 1.10 10.04
C SER A 165 9.08 2.22 9.36
N ARG A 166 8.41 3.33 9.01
CA ARG A 166 9.06 4.50 8.41
C ARG A 166 9.96 5.25 9.39
N ARG A 167 9.58 5.32 10.68
CA ARG A 167 10.45 5.87 11.74
C ARG A 167 11.69 5.02 11.97
N ASN A 168 11.54 3.70 11.95
CA ASN A 168 12.67 2.78 12.09
C ASN A 168 13.63 2.89 10.88
N GLU A 169 13.11 2.95 9.65
CA GLU A 169 13.93 3.20 8.45
C GLU A 169 14.73 4.52 8.54
N ILE A 170 14.11 5.60 9.04
CA ILE A 170 14.80 6.89 9.22
C ILE A 170 15.88 6.79 10.32
N GLN A 171 15.63 6.04 11.38
CA GLN A 171 16.60 5.82 12.45
C GLN A 171 17.80 5.00 11.97
N ASP A 172 17.57 3.92 11.21
CA ASP A 172 18.64 3.11 10.61
C ASP A 172 19.51 3.92 9.65
N ILE A 173 18.89 4.77 8.81
CA ILE A 173 19.63 5.68 7.92
C ILE A 173 20.47 6.67 8.72
N GLN A 174 19.91 7.29 9.77
CA GLN A 174 20.67 8.22 10.61
C GLN A 174 21.83 7.55 11.36
N GLN A 175 21.69 6.28 11.72
CA GLN A 175 22.74 5.55 12.38
C GLN A 175 23.88 5.21 11.41
N SER A 176 23.55 4.76 10.19
CA SER A 176 24.55 4.49 9.15
C SER A 176 25.36 5.73 8.72
N LEU A 177 24.77 6.93 8.81
CA LEU A 177 25.43 8.21 8.50
C LEU A 177 26.36 8.70 9.62
N LYS A 178 26.27 8.14 10.84
CA LYS A 178 27.15 8.49 11.97
C LYS A 178 28.36 7.55 12.09
N GLU A 179 28.30 6.40 11.42
CA GLU A 179 29.37 5.39 11.42
C GLU A 179 30.37 5.58 10.25
N HIS A 180 30.21 6.64 9.45
CA HIS A 180 31.13 7.13 8.42
C HIS A 180 31.56 8.57 8.73
#